data_AF-A0A974WPA5-F1
#
_entry.id   AF-A0A974WPA5-F1
#
_cell.length_a   1.000
_cell.length_b   1.000
_cell.length_c   1.000
_cell.angle_alpha   90.00
_cell.angle_beta   90.00
_cell.angle_gamma   90.00
#
_symmetry.space_group_name_H-M   'P 1'
#
loop_
_entity.id
_entity.type
_entity.pdbx_description
1 polymer ?
#
loop_
_entity_poly.entity_id
_entity_poly.type
_entity_poly.pdbx_seq_one_letter_code
_entity_poly.pdbx_strand_id
1 'polypeptide(L)'
;MRPPTAVTALIAIAVAAGMATPARAALPAQDPTALYPLTSGAIGAYTYDAQVGPGIGFLDEPALCTRIVFTHTTIAEPSVSEDCRRLYGDSVLRKGYVLVDSGALFAAGDDPNFINYDFYATAPKVQRVVFKSKGRGTVKLSRRNSVVHSINGERVRFFPDAFSVPEPYKGTDVKGQVKKCRTVVIKGKKKKRCSWKTVAGQSFFLLP
;
A
#
# COMPACT_ATOMS: atom_id res chain seq x y z
N MET A 1 -77.66 -22.25 23.37
CA MET A 1 -76.91 -23.52 23.41
C MET A 1 -75.43 -23.18 23.21
N ARG A 2 -74.62 -23.34 24.26
CA ARG A 2 -73.15 -23.27 24.21
C ARG A 2 -72.62 -24.70 24.08
N PRO A 3 -71.61 -24.97 23.24
CA PRO A 3 -70.69 -26.08 23.44
C PRO A 3 -69.34 -25.59 24.03
N PRO A 4 -68.54 -26.52 24.58
CA PRO A 4 -67.66 -26.26 25.71
C PRO A 4 -66.19 -26.01 25.36
N THR A 5 -65.52 -25.50 26.39
CA THR A 5 -64.09 -25.35 26.64
C THR A 5 -63.25 -26.58 26.24
N ALA A 6 -62.12 -26.31 25.57
CA ALA A 6 -60.96 -27.20 25.55
C ALA A 6 -59.70 -26.36 25.86
N VAL A 7 -59.11 -26.68 27.00
CA VAL A 7 -57.82 -26.24 27.52
C VAL A 7 -56.76 -27.17 26.94
N THR A 8 -55.71 -26.68 26.25
CA THR A 8 -54.37 -27.32 26.32
C THR A 8 -53.23 -26.45 25.78
N ALA A 9 -52.16 -26.42 26.58
CA ALA A 9 -50.73 -26.35 26.26
C ALA A 9 -50.12 -25.06 25.66
N LEU A 10 -49.43 -24.32 26.54
CA LEU A 10 -48.21 -23.59 26.20
C LEU A 10 -47.20 -24.54 25.52
N ILE A 11 -46.69 -24.15 24.35
CA ILE A 11 -45.37 -24.55 23.89
C ILE A 11 -44.58 -23.27 23.67
N ALA A 12 -43.69 -22.98 24.61
CA ALA A 12 -42.67 -21.96 24.46
C ALA A 12 -41.62 -22.49 23.47
N ILE A 13 -41.65 -22.00 22.24
CA ILE A 13 -40.54 -22.20 21.29
C ILE A 13 -39.54 -21.08 21.55
N ALA A 14 -38.52 -21.41 22.35
CA ALA A 14 -37.31 -20.62 22.44
C ALA A 14 -36.56 -20.74 21.09
N VAL A 15 -36.72 -19.76 20.22
CA VAL A 15 -35.82 -19.60 19.07
C VAL A 15 -34.51 -19.05 19.64
N ALA A 16 -33.55 -19.94 19.83
CA ALA A 16 -32.18 -19.57 20.07
C ALA A 16 -31.69 -18.74 18.87
N ALA A 17 -31.58 -17.43 19.06
CA ALA A 17 -30.86 -16.54 18.17
C ALA A 17 -29.39 -16.96 18.19
N GLY A 18 -29.03 -17.89 17.31
CA GLY A 18 -27.64 -18.15 16.96
C GLY A 18 -27.06 -16.83 16.45
N MET A 19 -26.23 -16.21 17.27
CA MET A 19 -25.40 -15.09 16.84
C MET A 19 -24.41 -15.62 15.81
N ALA A 20 -24.84 -15.61 14.54
CA ALA A 20 -23.92 -15.52 13.44
C ALA A 20 -23.22 -14.16 13.59
N THR A 21 -21.99 -14.19 14.06
CA THR A 21 -21.06 -13.09 13.84
C THR A 21 -21.08 -12.83 12.33
N PRO A 22 -21.49 -11.65 11.85
CA PRO A 22 -21.34 -11.37 10.44
C PRO A 22 -19.84 -11.42 10.17
N ALA A 23 -19.44 -12.33 9.28
CA ALA A 23 -18.18 -12.20 8.57
C ALA A 23 -18.12 -10.75 8.11
N ARG A 24 -17.06 -10.06 8.53
CA ARG A 24 -16.83 -8.65 8.21
C ARG A 24 -16.66 -8.60 6.69
N ALA A 25 -17.77 -8.51 5.96
CA ALA A 25 -17.77 -8.26 4.54
C ALA A 25 -17.03 -6.94 4.38
N ALA A 26 -15.91 -6.97 3.65
CA ALA A 26 -15.28 -5.76 3.17
C ALA A 26 -16.35 -5.05 2.34
N LEU A 27 -16.95 -3.99 2.91
CA LEU A 27 -17.83 -3.13 2.14
C LEU A 27 -16.97 -2.48 1.04
N PRO A 28 -17.47 -2.38 -0.19
CA PRO A 28 -16.69 -1.88 -1.30
C PRO A 28 -16.24 -0.45 -0.98
N ALA A 29 -14.93 -0.22 -1.05
CA ALA A 29 -14.40 1.13 -1.11
C ALA A 29 -15.08 1.86 -2.28
N GLN A 30 -15.47 3.12 -2.09
CA GLN A 30 -16.06 3.90 -3.19
C GLN A 30 -15.02 4.12 -4.28
N ASP A 31 -15.45 4.05 -5.54
CA ASP A 31 -14.59 4.14 -6.72
C ASP A 31 -13.65 5.37 -6.64
N PRO A 32 -12.34 5.20 -6.85
CA PRO A 32 -11.38 6.29 -6.81
C PRO A 32 -11.72 7.33 -7.90
N THR A 33 -11.79 8.61 -7.51
CA THR A 33 -12.21 9.71 -8.40
C THR A 33 -11.27 9.89 -9.60
N ALA A 34 -9.98 9.56 -9.43
CA ALA A 34 -9.00 9.44 -10.50
C ALA A 34 -7.78 8.63 -10.00
N LEU A 35 -7.50 7.48 -10.61
CA LEU A 35 -6.27 6.72 -10.37
C LEU A 35 -5.17 7.16 -11.35
N TYR A 36 -3.99 7.43 -10.82
CA TYR A 36 -2.81 7.81 -11.57
C TYR A 36 -1.83 6.63 -11.67
N PRO A 37 -1.22 6.37 -12.84
CA PRO A 37 -0.31 5.25 -13.01
C PRO A 37 0.96 5.44 -12.19
N LEU A 38 1.27 4.50 -11.30
CA LEU A 38 2.53 4.47 -10.55
C LEU A 38 3.66 3.85 -11.37
N THR A 39 3.45 2.62 -11.82
CA THR A 39 4.38 1.85 -12.64
C THR A 39 3.68 0.60 -13.15
N SER A 40 4.20 0.04 -14.23
CA SER A 40 3.89 -1.31 -14.66
C SER A 40 5.19 -2.09 -14.88
N GLY A 41 5.09 -3.41 -14.98
CA GLY A 41 6.26 -4.27 -15.15
C GLY A 41 5.94 -5.75 -15.20
N ALA A 42 6.98 -6.57 -15.14
CA ALA A 42 6.89 -8.01 -15.12
C ALA A 42 7.82 -8.61 -14.05
N ILE A 43 7.36 -9.67 -13.39
CA ILE A 43 8.09 -10.44 -12.38
C ILE A 43 7.80 -11.92 -12.67
N GLY A 44 8.78 -12.63 -13.23
CA GLY A 44 8.59 -14.02 -13.62
C GLY A 44 7.43 -14.15 -14.62
N ALA A 45 6.43 -14.97 -14.28
CA ALA A 45 5.24 -15.21 -15.09
C ALA A 45 4.10 -14.19 -14.83
N TYR A 46 4.33 -13.17 -14.00
CA TYR A 46 3.35 -12.13 -13.71
C TYR A 46 3.72 -10.84 -14.43
N THR A 47 2.71 -10.15 -14.94
CA THR A 47 2.76 -8.72 -15.27
C THR A 47 1.90 -7.96 -14.28
N TYR A 48 2.26 -6.71 -14.01
CA TYR A 48 1.50 -5.86 -13.11
C TYR A 48 1.33 -4.45 -13.68
N ASP A 49 0.18 -3.85 -13.38
CA ASP A 49 -0.08 -2.41 -13.51
C ASP A 49 -0.52 -1.89 -12.15
N ALA A 50 0.15 -0.86 -11.65
CA ALA A 50 -0.12 -0.29 -10.35
C ALA A 50 -0.46 1.19 -10.47
N GLN A 51 -1.50 1.59 -9.76
CA GLN A 51 -2.05 2.93 -9.80
C GLN A 51 -2.36 3.41 -8.38
N VAL A 52 -2.35 4.73 -8.20
CA VAL A 52 -2.68 5.38 -6.93
C VAL A 52 -3.46 6.65 -7.19
N GLY A 53 -4.39 6.99 -6.31
CA GLY A 53 -5.16 8.20 -6.44
C GLY A 53 -5.79 8.63 -5.13
N PRO A 54 -6.31 9.86 -5.07
CA PRO A 54 -7.25 10.22 -4.02
C PRO A 54 -8.55 9.44 -4.19
N GLY A 55 -9.21 9.17 -3.08
CA GLY A 55 -10.58 8.65 -3.08
C GLY A 55 -11.21 8.82 -1.71
N ILE A 56 -12.29 8.11 -1.50
CA ILE A 56 -13.10 8.17 -0.29
C ILE A 56 -13.06 6.81 0.40
N GLY A 57 -12.63 6.80 1.66
CA GLY A 57 -12.57 5.59 2.47
C GLY A 57 -13.94 5.19 3.03
N PHE A 58 -13.97 4.12 3.80
CA PHE A 58 -15.19 3.51 4.38
C PHE A 58 -16.08 4.47 5.20
N LEU A 59 -15.54 5.57 5.71
CA LEU A 59 -16.26 6.55 6.55
C LEU A 59 -16.51 7.89 5.85
N ASP A 60 -16.58 7.90 4.52
CA ASP A 60 -16.72 9.12 3.71
C ASP A 60 -15.57 10.14 3.93
N GLU A 61 -14.39 9.64 4.29
CA GLU A 61 -13.22 10.45 4.61
C GLU A 61 -12.16 10.40 3.51
N PRO A 62 -11.33 11.44 3.36
CA PRO A 62 -10.23 11.43 2.40
C PRO A 62 -9.31 10.22 2.58
N ALA A 63 -9.08 9.49 1.49
CA ALA A 63 -8.25 8.30 1.45
C ALA A 63 -7.21 8.37 0.34
N LEU A 64 -6.14 7.58 0.52
CA LEU A 64 -5.24 7.20 -0.56
C LEU A 64 -5.69 5.84 -1.07
N CYS A 65 -6.18 5.81 -2.30
CA CYS A 65 -6.60 4.61 -2.98
C CYS A 65 -5.49 4.05 -3.85
N THR A 66 -5.39 2.74 -3.88
CA THR A 66 -4.42 1.97 -4.64
C THR A 66 -5.17 0.91 -5.43
N ARG A 67 -4.77 0.72 -6.68
CA ARG A 67 -5.27 -0.35 -7.54
C ARG A 67 -4.09 -1.04 -8.17
N ILE A 68 -4.02 -2.36 -8.04
CA ILE A 68 -2.97 -3.17 -8.64
C ILE A 68 -3.62 -4.33 -9.35
N VAL A 69 -3.31 -4.45 -10.64
CA VAL A 69 -3.80 -5.52 -11.49
C VAL A 69 -2.62 -6.43 -11.80
N PHE A 70 -2.67 -7.67 -11.32
CA PHE A 70 -1.73 -8.73 -11.68
C PHE A 70 -2.34 -9.62 -12.75
N THR A 71 -1.60 -9.84 -13.83
CA THR A 71 -1.96 -10.82 -14.87
C THR A 71 -0.90 -11.90 -14.90
N HIS A 72 -1.31 -13.16 -14.79
CA HIS A 72 -0.42 -14.31 -14.89
C HIS A 72 -0.52 -14.96 -16.27
N THR A 73 0.57 -15.50 -16.80
CA THR A 73 0.58 -16.09 -18.14
C THR A 73 -0.33 -17.31 -18.31
N THR A 74 -0.65 -18.03 -17.24
CA THR A 74 -1.48 -19.25 -17.29
C THR A 74 -2.86 -19.11 -16.64
N ILE A 75 -3.15 -18.00 -15.95
CA ILE A 75 -4.44 -17.77 -15.31
C ILE A 75 -5.24 -16.84 -16.20
N ALA A 76 -6.45 -17.27 -16.58
CA ALA A 76 -7.26 -16.56 -17.57
C ALA A 76 -7.77 -15.20 -17.05
N GLU A 77 -8.06 -15.09 -15.76
CA GLU A 77 -8.58 -13.86 -15.15
C GLU A 77 -7.49 -13.12 -14.38
N PRO A 78 -7.36 -11.78 -14.60
CA PRO A 78 -6.42 -10.98 -13.85
C PRO A 78 -6.89 -10.85 -12.39
N SER A 79 -5.93 -10.85 -11.48
CA SER A 79 -6.18 -10.60 -10.06
C SER A 79 -6.05 -9.12 -9.77
N VAL A 80 -7.11 -8.54 -9.24
CA VAL A 80 -7.20 -7.12 -8.93
C VAL A 80 -7.20 -6.93 -7.41
N SER A 81 -6.27 -6.11 -6.91
CA SER A 81 -6.24 -5.64 -5.53
C SER A 81 -6.55 -4.16 -5.51
N GLU A 82 -7.59 -3.79 -4.79
CA GLU A 82 -7.99 -2.39 -4.58
C GLU A 82 -8.11 -2.13 -3.09
N ASP A 83 -7.46 -1.07 -2.62
CA ASP A 83 -7.45 -0.67 -1.21
C ASP A 83 -7.45 0.86 -1.11
N CYS A 84 -8.36 1.40 -0.30
CA CYS A 84 -8.49 2.83 -0.02
C CYS A 84 -8.26 3.07 1.47
N ARG A 85 -7.05 3.50 1.82
CA ARG A 85 -6.65 3.72 3.21
C ARG A 85 -6.88 5.15 3.64
N ARG A 86 -7.55 5.32 4.78
CA ARG A 86 -7.86 6.62 5.37
C ARG A 86 -6.59 7.45 5.60
N LEU A 87 -6.64 8.72 5.20
CA LEU A 87 -5.63 9.73 5.57
C LEU A 87 -5.95 10.31 6.96
N TYR A 88 -4.94 10.42 7.82
CA TYR A 88 -5.07 11.16 9.08
C TYR A 88 -4.65 12.62 8.86
N GLY A 89 -5.64 13.45 8.55
CA GLY A 89 -5.47 14.89 8.32
C GLY A 89 -5.39 15.27 6.83
N ASP A 90 -5.08 16.53 6.57
CA ASP A 90 -5.20 17.15 5.24
C ASP A 90 -4.01 16.83 4.31
N SER A 91 -3.05 16.02 4.75
CA SER A 91 -1.81 15.75 4.02
C SER A 91 -1.53 14.27 3.92
N VAL A 92 -1.10 13.85 2.73
CA VAL A 92 -0.64 12.49 2.45
C VAL A 92 0.70 12.23 3.13
N LEU A 93 1.53 13.26 3.30
CA LEU A 93 2.87 13.14 3.85
C LEU A 93 3.03 13.81 5.21
N ARG A 94 3.36 13.02 6.23
CA ARG A 94 3.84 13.59 7.49
C ARG A 94 5.28 14.10 7.34
N LYS A 95 5.52 15.37 7.66
CA LYS A 95 6.86 16.00 7.56
C LYS A 95 7.93 15.19 8.33
N GLY A 96 8.98 14.78 7.62
CA GLY A 96 10.09 14.00 8.20
C GLY A 96 9.87 12.48 8.17
N TYR A 97 8.72 12.03 7.66
CA TYR A 97 8.39 10.63 7.53
C TYR A 97 8.36 10.16 6.06
N VAL A 98 8.45 8.85 5.88
CA VAL A 98 8.18 8.14 4.63
C VAL A 98 6.89 7.36 4.82
N LEU A 99 5.90 7.62 3.97
CA LEU A 99 4.69 6.79 3.94
C LEU A 99 5.07 5.45 3.33
N VAL A 100 4.81 4.37 4.05
CA VAL A 100 4.98 3.01 3.58
C VAL A 100 3.59 2.42 3.40
N ASP A 101 3.29 1.97 2.19
CA ASP A 101 2.05 1.26 1.92
C ASP A 101 2.33 -0.03 1.16
N SER A 102 1.56 -1.05 1.51
CA SER A 102 1.63 -2.39 0.92
C SER A 102 0.37 -2.54 0.09
N GLY A 103 0.54 -2.39 -1.21
CA GLY A 103 -0.57 -2.25 -2.15
C GLY A 103 -1.20 -3.58 -2.52
N ALA A 104 -0.42 -4.68 -2.54
CA ALA A 104 -0.95 -6.01 -2.79
C ALA A 104 0.07 -7.12 -2.52
N LEU A 105 -0.43 -8.26 -2.07
CA LEU A 105 0.28 -9.53 -2.03
C LEU A 105 -0.52 -10.54 -2.86
N PHE A 106 0.14 -11.19 -3.80
CA PHE A 106 -0.50 -12.19 -4.64
C PHE A 106 0.32 -13.47 -4.70
N ALA A 107 -0.31 -14.61 -4.45
CA ALA A 107 0.19 -15.91 -4.85
C ALA A 107 -0.98 -16.60 -5.56
N ALA A 108 -0.78 -17.07 -6.78
CA ALA A 108 -1.78 -17.92 -7.41
C ALA A 108 -1.16 -19.18 -8.01
N GLY A 109 -1.88 -20.29 -7.83
CA GLY A 109 -1.47 -21.61 -8.28
C GLY A 109 -0.38 -22.23 -7.41
N ASP A 110 0.46 -23.03 -8.05
CA ASP A 110 1.56 -23.81 -7.44
C ASP A 110 2.86 -23.00 -7.26
N ASP A 111 2.82 -21.67 -7.41
CA ASP A 111 4.02 -20.84 -7.27
C ASP A 111 4.49 -20.84 -5.81
N PRO A 112 5.73 -21.26 -5.51
CA PRO A 112 6.25 -21.23 -4.15
C PRO A 112 6.48 -19.81 -3.61
N ASN A 113 6.29 -18.76 -4.42
CA ASN A 113 6.53 -17.38 -4.04
C ASN A 113 5.28 -16.50 -4.11
N PHE A 114 5.28 -15.48 -3.26
CA PHE A 114 4.38 -14.36 -3.32
C PHE A 114 4.98 -13.23 -4.16
N ILE A 115 4.15 -12.61 -4.99
CA ILE A 115 4.42 -11.31 -5.59
C ILE A 115 3.95 -10.24 -4.61
N ASN A 116 4.90 -9.47 -4.09
CA ASN A 116 4.62 -8.33 -3.24
C ASN A 116 4.80 -7.04 -4.04
N TYR A 117 3.86 -6.12 -3.88
CA TYR A 117 3.97 -4.75 -4.37
C TYR A 117 3.83 -3.78 -3.21
N ASP A 118 4.95 -3.15 -2.86
CA ASP A 118 5.01 -2.04 -1.91
C ASP A 118 5.28 -0.73 -2.65
N PHE A 119 4.90 0.39 -2.06
CA PHE A 119 5.42 1.69 -2.47
C PHE A 119 5.75 2.59 -1.28
N TYR A 120 6.69 3.49 -1.54
CA TYR A 120 7.16 4.46 -0.55
C TYR A 120 6.88 5.88 -1.04
N ALA A 121 6.03 6.60 -0.32
CA ALA A 121 5.64 7.97 -0.65
C ALA A 121 6.45 8.97 0.18
N THR A 122 6.96 10.00 -0.50
CA THR A 122 7.83 11.02 0.11
C THR A 122 7.67 12.39 -0.55
N ALA A 123 8.21 13.43 0.08
CA ALA A 123 8.26 14.75 -0.53
C ALA A 123 9.06 14.74 -1.85
N PRO A 124 8.70 15.54 -2.88
CA PRO A 124 9.28 15.45 -4.23
C PRO A 124 10.80 15.66 -4.31
N LYS A 125 11.38 16.34 -3.31
CA LYS A 125 12.81 16.59 -3.16
C LYS A 125 13.63 15.33 -2.84
N VAL A 126 13.02 14.28 -2.30
CA VAL A 126 13.70 13.01 -2.01
C VAL A 126 14.18 12.39 -3.32
N GLN A 127 15.42 11.92 -3.34
CA GLN A 127 16.08 11.40 -4.55
C GLN A 127 16.31 9.90 -4.51
N ARG A 128 16.19 9.29 -3.33
CA ARG A 128 16.19 7.83 -3.19
C ARG A 128 15.52 7.44 -1.88
N VAL A 129 14.98 6.24 -1.86
CA VAL A 129 14.55 5.56 -0.64
C VAL A 129 15.49 4.38 -0.42
N VAL A 130 15.93 4.19 0.82
CA VAL A 130 16.77 3.07 1.25
C VAL A 130 16.10 2.39 2.41
N PHE A 131 16.02 1.07 2.40
CA PHE A 131 15.43 0.30 3.48
C PHE A 131 16.09 -1.08 3.58
N LYS A 132 15.87 -1.76 4.70
CA LYS A 132 16.27 -3.15 4.91
C LYS A 132 15.08 -4.05 4.68
N SER A 133 15.30 -5.14 3.97
CA SER A 133 14.30 -6.15 3.69
C SER A 133 14.87 -7.50 4.07
N LYS A 134 14.09 -8.34 4.78
CA LYS A 134 14.42 -9.76 4.97
C LYS A 134 14.66 -10.37 3.57
N GLY A 135 15.55 -11.34 3.41
CA GLY A 135 15.86 -11.98 2.11
C GLY A 135 16.57 -11.14 1.03
N ARG A 136 16.41 -9.81 0.99
CA ARG A 136 17.01 -8.92 -0.03
C ARG A 136 18.14 -8.02 0.50
N GLY A 137 18.32 -7.95 1.82
CA GLY A 137 19.32 -7.09 2.44
C GLY A 137 18.95 -5.60 2.34
N THR A 138 19.91 -4.75 1.97
CA THR A 138 19.65 -3.30 1.80
C THR A 138 19.20 -2.98 0.39
N VAL A 139 17.95 -2.55 0.26
CA VAL A 139 17.34 -2.15 -1.02
C VAL A 139 17.48 -0.64 -1.20
N LYS A 140 17.70 -0.19 -2.45
CA LYS A 140 17.88 1.22 -2.81
C LYS A 140 17.02 1.55 -4.02
N LEU A 141 15.90 2.25 -3.80
CA LEU A 141 15.04 2.75 -4.86
C LEU A 141 15.52 4.14 -5.28
N SER A 142 15.83 4.30 -6.56
CA SER A 142 16.40 5.55 -7.08
C SER A 142 15.34 6.47 -7.67
N ARG A 143 15.65 7.77 -7.76
CA ARG A 143 14.77 8.76 -8.41
C ARG A 143 14.37 8.39 -9.84
N ARG A 144 15.21 7.64 -10.57
CA ARG A 144 14.93 7.24 -11.95
C ARG A 144 13.69 6.36 -12.04
N ASN A 145 13.45 5.54 -11.01
CA ASN A 145 12.36 4.57 -10.97
C ASN A 145 11.27 5.08 -10.03
N SER A 146 11.04 6.39 -10.01
CA SER A 146 10.05 7.02 -9.14
C SER A 146 9.21 8.00 -9.93
N VAL A 147 7.94 8.10 -9.58
CA VAL A 147 6.99 9.01 -10.21
C VAL A 147 6.56 10.08 -9.22
N VAL A 148 6.12 11.24 -9.73
CA VAL A 148 5.54 12.30 -8.90
C VAL A 148 4.12 12.55 -9.37
N HIS A 149 3.17 12.39 -8.45
CA HIS A 149 1.76 12.70 -8.67
C HIS A 149 1.30 13.76 -7.68
N SER A 150 0.18 14.40 -7.99
CA SER A 150 -0.52 15.30 -7.07
C SER A 150 -1.70 14.52 -6.47
N ILE A 151 -1.67 14.31 -5.15
CA ILE A 151 -2.74 13.65 -4.41
C ILE A 151 -3.35 14.69 -3.46
N ASN A 152 -4.64 14.98 -3.60
CA ASN A 152 -5.32 16.03 -2.81
C ASN A 152 -4.58 17.37 -2.80
N GLY A 153 -4.05 17.79 -3.97
CA GLY A 153 -3.27 19.02 -4.11
C GLY A 153 -1.83 18.95 -3.60
N GLU A 154 -1.44 17.87 -2.92
CA GLU A 154 -0.08 17.65 -2.44
C GLU A 154 0.76 16.89 -3.47
N ARG A 155 1.93 17.43 -3.83
CA ARG A 155 2.88 16.72 -4.70
C ARG A 155 3.63 15.65 -3.92
N VAL A 156 3.48 14.39 -4.33
CA VAL A 156 4.08 13.23 -3.68
C VAL A 156 4.95 12.48 -4.66
N ARG A 157 6.17 12.12 -4.25
CA ARG A 157 7.04 11.20 -5.00
C ARG A 157 6.85 9.79 -4.47
N PHE A 158 6.48 8.89 -5.37
CA PHE A 158 6.30 7.47 -5.10
C PHE A 158 7.49 6.68 -5.63
N PHE A 159 8.04 5.82 -4.78
CA PHE A 159 9.05 4.84 -5.14
C PHE A 159 8.40 3.45 -5.06
N PRO A 160 7.95 2.88 -6.18
CA PRO A 160 7.41 1.52 -6.21
C PRO A 160 8.52 0.47 -6.05
N ASP A 161 8.16 -0.65 -5.44
CA ASP A 161 9.01 -1.83 -5.28
C ASP A 161 8.17 -3.09 -5.41
N ALA A 162 8.26 -3.71 -6.58
CA ALA A 162 7.55 -4.94 -6.90
C ALA A 162 8.58 -6.09 -6.96
N PHE A 163 8.33 -7.19 -6.27
CA PHE A 163 9.28 -8.29 -6.17
C PHE A 163 8.61 -9.62 -5.81
N SER A 164 9.28 -10.73 -6.15
CA SER A 164 8.86 -12.09 -5.79
C SER A 164 9.65 -12.59 -4.58
N VAL A 165 8.95 -13.11 -3.56
CA VAL A 165 9.52 -13.60 -2.29
C VAL A 165 8.80 -14.82 -1.75
N PRO A 166 9.51 -15.73 -1.06
CA PRO A 166 8.90 -16.93 -0.48
C PRO A 166 7.99 -16.62 0.72
N GLU A 167 8.21 -15.49 1.40
CA GLU A 167 7.38 -15.04 2.52
C GLU A 167 7.16 -13.52 2.39
N PRO A 168 5.96 -13.01 2.73
CA PRO A 168 5.71 -11.58 2.75
C PRO A 168 6.51 -10.89 3.86
N TYR A 169 7.26 -9.85 3.50
CA TYR A 169 7.92 -8.98 4.46
C TYR A 169 7.96 -7.54 3.95
N LYS A 170 7.82 -6.60 4.89
CA LYS A 170 7.89 -5.17 4.61
C LYS A 170 9.30 -4.63 4.82
N GLY A 171 9.61 -3.55 4.13
CA GLY A 171 10.84 -2.78 4.37
C GLY A 171 10.87 -2.19 5.79
N THR A 172 12.02 -2.31 6.44
CA THR A 172 12.33 -1.71 7.75
C THR A 172 13.44 -0.66 7.62
N ASP A 173 13.61 0.21 8.62
CA ASP A 173 14.64 1.26 8.60
C ASP A 173 14.57 2.16 7.34
N VAL A 174 13.35 2.52 6.93
CA VAL A 174 13.07 3.22 5.68
C VAL A 174 13.56 4.68 5.76
N LYS A 175 14.40 5.07 4.80
CA LYS A 175 15.07 6.38 4.75
C LYS A 175 14.91 7.02 3.37
N GLY A 176 14.21 8.15 3.33
CA GLY A 176 14.23 9.08 2.21
C GLY A 176 15.46 9.98 2.27
N GLN A 177 16.26 9.98 1.20
CA GLN A 177 17.56 10.66 1.16
C GLN A 177 17.70 11.61 -0.02
N VAL A 178 18.53 12.64 0.18
CA VAL A 178 18.97 13.59 -0.86
C VAL A 178 20.48 13.60 -0.97
N LYS A 179 20.99 13.73 -2.19
CA LYS A 179 22.42 13.89 -2.45
C LYS A 179 22.82 15.33 -2.11
N LYS A 180 23.80 15.49 -1.24
CA LYS A 180 24.42 16.77 -0.90
C LYS A 180 25.88 16.73 -1.33
N CYS A 181 26.27 17.69 -2.14
CA CYS A 181 27.64 17.82 -2.60
C CYS A 181 28.26 19.09 -2.05
N ARG A 182 29.50 18.99 -1.56
CA ARG A 182 30.31 20.13 -1.15
C ARG A 182 31.66 20.08 -1.85
N THR A 183 32.23 21.25 -2.10
CA THR A 183 33.61 21.36 -2.58
C THR A 183 34.54 21.21 -1.38
N VAL A 184 35.53 20.33 -1.50
CA VAL A 184 36.59 20.12 -0.50
C VAL A 184 37.95 20.28 -1.17
N VAL A 185 38.92 20.82 -0.45
CA VAL A 185 40.30 20.91 -0.94
C VAL A 185 41.06 19.67 -0.47
N ILE A 186 41.61 18.91 -1.40
CA ILE A 186 42.42 17.71 -1.10
C ILE A 186 43.74 17.87 -1.82
N LYS A 187 44.85 18.01 -1.06
CA LYS A 187 46.20 18.26 -1.59
C LYS A 187 46.23 19.46 -2.55
N GLY A 188 45.69 20.61 -2.12
CA GLY A 188 45.60 21.84 -2.92
C GLY A 188 44.59 21.83 -4.08
N LYS A 189 44.03 20.67 -4.45
CA LYS A 189 43.05 20.56 -5.55
C LYS A 189 41.62 20.61 -5.02
N LYS A 190 40.79 21.49 -5.60
CA LYS A 190 39.34 21.53 -5.34
C LYS A 190 38.68 20.28 -5.93
N LYS A 191 38.02 19.48 -5.10
CA LYS A 191 37.28 18.28 -5.50
C LYS A 191 35.84 18.34 -4.97
N LYS A 192 34.89 17.83 -5.73
CA LYS A 192 33.49 17.71 -5.29
C LYS A 192 33.31 16.40 -4.53
N ARG A 193 32.94 16.46 -3.24
CA ARG A 193 32.52 15.28 -2.48
C ARG A 193 31.01 15.33 -2.27
N CYS A 194 30.35 14.24 -2.62
CA CYS A 194 28.92 14.07 -2.41
C CYS A 194 28.66 13.00 -1.36
N SER A 195 27.72 13.27 -0.46
CA SER A 195 27.19 12.31 0.50
C SER A 195 25.67 12.30 0.43
N TRP A 196 25.07 11.26 1.00
CA TRP A 196 23.63 11.14 1.11
C TRP A 196 23.20 11.61 2.50
N LYS A 197 22.22 12.51 2.55
CA LYS A 197 21.63 13.00 3.79
C LYS A 197 20.20 12.49 3.90
N THR A 198 19.87 11.87 5.03
CA THR A 198 18.49 11.50 5.38
C THR A 198 17.67 12.76 5.64
N VAL A 199 16.51 12.86 4.98
CA VAL A 199 15.55 13.97 5.13
C VAL A 199 14.15 13.49 5.50
N ALA A 200 13.93 12.18 5.40
CA ALA A 200 12.80 11.46 5.96
C ALA A 200 13.34 10.13 6.48
N GLY A 201 13.07 9.79 7.74
CA GLY A 201 13.74 8.64 8.39
C GLY A 201 12.85 7.87 9.37
N GLN A 202 11.61 8.28 9.54
CA GLN A 202 10.60 7.54 10.29
C GLN A 202 9.57 7.00 9.30
N SER A 203 9.19 5.74 9.43
CA SER A 203 8.07 5.18 8.67
C SER A 203 6.76 5.58 9.35
N PHE A 204 5.74 5.85 8.55
CA PHE A 204 4.35 5.85 9.02
C PHE A 204 3.49 5.11 8.01
N PHE A 205 2.37 4.59 8.51
CA PHE A 205 1.41 3.80 7.76
C PHE A 205 0.07 4.49 7.85
N LEU A 206 -0.75 4.34 6.80
CA LEU A 206 -2.17 4.65 6.88
C LEU A 206 -2.85 3.53 7.66
N LEU A 207 -3.83 3.86 8.51
CA LEU A 207 -4.56 2.84 9.25
C LEU A 207 -5.55 2.12 8.32
N PRO A 208 -5.77 0.81 8.55
CA PRO A 208 -6.83 0.06 7.87
C PRO A 208 -8.23 0.52 8.29
#